data_AF-A0A9Q1BF81-F1
#
_entry.id   AF-A0A9Q1BF81-F1
#
_cell.length_a   1.000
_cell.length_b   1.000
_cell.length_c   1.000
_cell.angle_alpha   90.00
_cell.angle_beta   90.00
_cell.angle_gamma   90.00
#
_symmetry.space_group_name_H-M   'P 1'
#
loop_
_entity.id
_entity.type
_entity.pdbx_description
1 polymer ?
#
loop_
_entity_poly.entity_id
_entity_poly.type
_entity_poly.pdbx_seq_one_letter_code
_entity_poly.pdbx_strand_id
1 'polypeptide(L)'
;MAIQLEEWALNCTHILSEIFKFLDVGDLPPDDISKICLERNLNVQSMTDFKPMLNSTKQLLRDFHRPYVKELANLLQDDKFLWDY
;
A
#
# COMPACT_ATOMS: atom_id res chain seq x y z
N MET A 1 4.01 3.60 -12.21
CA MET A 1 3.98 4.06 -10.81
C MET A 1 3.82 2.85 -9.90
N ALA A 2 4.64 2.71 -8.87
CA ALA A 2 4.45 1.70 -7.83
C ALA A 2 3.76 2.35 -6.62
N ILE A 3 2.81 1.64 -6.01
CA ILE A 3 2.02 2.14 -4.88
C ILE A 3 2.33 1.30 -3.65
N GLN A 4 2.61 1.97 -2.53
CA GLN A 4 2.72 1.33 -1.23
C GLN A 4 1.32 1.25 -0.61
N LEU A 5 0.89 0.04 -0.25
CA LEU A 5 -0.48 -0.20 0.22
C LEU A 5 -0.72 0.35 1.63
N GLU A 6 0.32 0.40 2.46
CA GLU A 6 0.30 1.01 3.79
C GLU A 6 0.00 2.51 3.69
N GLU A 7 0.70 3.21 2.78
CA GLU A 7 0.47 4.62 2.51
C GLU A 7 -0.90 4.84 1.89
N TRP A 8 -1.34 3.98 0.97
CA TRP A 8 -2.70 4.01 0.41
C TRP A 8 -3.77 3.93 1.50
N ALA A 9 -3.58 3.04 2.48
CA ALA A 9 -4.53 2.89 3.57
C ALA A 9 -4.61 4.12 4.50
N LEU A 10 -3.53 4.90 4.60
CA LEU A 10 -3.45 6.10 5.46
C LEU A 10 -3.84 7.38 4.72
N ASN A 11 -3.39 7.53 3.47
CA ASN A 11 -3.44 8.76 2.68
C ASN A 11 -4.09 8.54 1.30
N CYS A 12 -5.17 7.74 1.26
CA CYS A 12 -5.90 7.37 0.05
C CYS A 12 -6.23 8.56 -0.87
N THR A 13 -6.71 9.69 -0.32
CA THR A 13 -7.14 10.84 -1.11
C THR A 13 -5.99 11.45 -1.93
N HIS A 14 -4.80 11.52 -1.33
CA HIS A 14 -3.60 12.01 -1.99
C HIS A 14 -3.13 11.03 -3.08
N ILE A 15 -2.99 9.75 -2.74
CA ILE A 15 -2.52 8.74 -3.69
C ILE A 15 -3.50 8.56 -4.85
N LEU A 16 -4.80 8.62 -4.61
CA LEU A 16 -5.80 8.50 -5.67
C LEU A 16 -5.68 9.65 -6.68
N SER A 17 -5.40 10.87 -6.23
CA SER A 17 -5.10 11.99 -7.13
C SER A 17 -3.83 11.75 -7.95
N GLU A 18 -2.77 11.22 -7.33
CA GLU A 18 -1.54 10.87 -8.05
C GLU A 18 -1.76 9.76 -9.09
N ILE A 19 -2.58 8.75 -8.77
CA ILE A 19 -2.99 7.69 -9.71
C ILE A 19 -3.68 8.31 -10.93
N PHE A 20 -4.65 9.20 -10.71
CA PHE A 20 -5.42 9.82 -11.80
C PHE A 20 -4.51 10.66 -12.70
N LYS A 21 -3.60 11.42 -12.09
CA LYS A 21 -2.58 12.18 -12.81
C LYS A 21 -1.62 11.27 -13.59
N PHE A 22 -1.20 10.14 -13.01
CA PHE A 22 -0.33 9.18 -13.68
C PHE A 22 -1.01 8.49 -14.88
N LEU A 23 -2.31 8.21 -14.77
CA LEU A 23 -3.12 7.59 -15.82
C LEU A 23 -3.59 8.57 -16.91
N ASP A 24 -3.39 9.87 -16.72
CA ASP A 24 -3.82 10.94 -17.62
C ASP A 24 -5.33 10.88 -17.96
N VAL A 25 -6.14 10.58 -16.94
CA VAL A 25 -7.61 10.43 -17.07
C VAL A 25 -8.39 11.68 -16.63
N GLY A 26 -7.69 12.78 -16.36
CA GLY A 26 -8.25 14.02 -15.81
C GLY A 26 -8.40 13.99 -14.28
N ASP A 27 -8.64 15.16 -13.70
CA ASP A 27 -8.81 15.30 -12.24
C ASP A 27 -10.22 14.90 -11.81
N LEU A 28 -10.32 14.17 -10.69
CA LEU A 28 -11.59 13.92 -10.02
C LEU A 28 -11.97 15.08 -9.10
N PRO A 29 -13.26 15.40 -8.97
CA PRO A 29 -13.75 16.28 -7.92
C PRO A 29 -13.32 15.77 -6.52
N PRO A 30 -12.92 16.65 -5.58
CA PRO A 30 -12.50 16.24 -4.25
C PRO A 30 -13.53 15.41 -3.47
N ASP A 31 -14.82 15.67 -3.72
CA ASP A 31 -15.93 14.94 -3.09
C ASP A 31 -15.99 13.48 -3.57
N ASP A 32 -15.73 13.23 -4.85
CA ASP A 32 -15.71 11.88 -5.43
C ASP A 32 -14.50 11.08 -4.93
N ILE A 33 -13.33 11.71 -4.84
CA ILE A 33 -12.13 11.12 -4.24
C ILE A 33 -12.43 10.70 -2.78
N SER A 34 -13.03 11.61 -2.02
CA SER A 34 -13.37 11.36 -0.62
C SER A 34 -14.35 10.19 -0.47
N LYS A 35 -15.37 10.13 -1.34
CA LYS A 35 -16.34 9.05 -1.36
C LYS A 35 -15.68 7.70 -1.65
N ILE A 36 -14.81 7.62 -2.65
CA ILE A 36 -14.07 6.39 -3.00
C ILE A 36 -13.21 5.92 -1.83
N CYS A 37 -12.50 6.84 -1.16
CA CYS A 37 -11.65 6.50 -0.02
C CYS A 37 -12.42 6.13 1.25
N LEU A 38 -13.66 6.59 1.40
CA LEU A 38 -14.55 6.26 2.51
C LEU A 38 -15.26 4.92 2.31
N GLU A 39 -15.63 4.58 1.08
CA GLU A 39 -16.27 3.31 0.73
C GLU A 39 -15.26 2.16 0.83
N ARG A 40 -15.15 1.56 2.04
CA ARG A 40 -14.41 0.31 2.24
C ARG A 40 -15.15 -0.84 1.57
N ASN A 41 -14.92 -1.00 0.26
CA ASN A 41 -15.36 -2.16 -0.49
C ASN A 41 -14.56 -3.38 -0.01
N LEU A 42 -15.13 -4.12 0.95
CA LEU A 42 -14.55 -5.36 1.46
C LEU A 42 -15.09 -6.51 0.61
N ASN A 43 -14.18 -7.35 0.10
CA ASN A 43 -14.58 -8.64 -0.44
C ASN A 43 -15.28 -9.44 0.68
N VAL A 44 -16.41 -10.07 0.39
CA VAL A 44 -17.19 -10.82 1.41
C VAL A 44 -16.34 -11.92 2.08
N GLN A 45 -15.35 -12.49 1.38
CA GLN A 45 -14.39 -13.45 1.92
C GLN A 45 -13.22 -12.83 2.71
N SER A 46 -13.02 -11.51 2.64
CA SER A 46 -12.00 -10.77 3.40
C SER A 46 -12.32 -10.70 4.91
N MET A 47 -13.51 -11.13 5.33
CA MET A 47 -13.89 -11.25 6.74
C MET A 47 -13.34 -12.51 7.41
N THR A 48 -12.17 -12.99 6.96
CA THR A 48 -11.49 -14.10 7.60
C THR A 48 -10.74 -13.59 8.84
N ASP A 49 -10.97 -14.23 9.99
CA ASP A 49 -10.30 -13.91 11.26
C ASP A 49 -8.79 -14.16 11.18
N PHE A 50 -8.04 -13.19 10.65
CA PHE A 50 -6.58 -13.23 10.64
C PHE A 50 -6.08 -13.17 12.08
N LYS A 51 -5.54 -14.28 12.59
CA LYS A 51 -4.89 -14.31 13.90
C LYS A 51 -3.54 -13.57 13.82
N PRO A 52 -3.13 -12.86 14.88
CA PRO A 52 -1.81 -12.23 14.92
C PRO A 52 -0.70 -13.24 14.66
N MET A 53 0.23 -12.88 13.77
CA MET A 53 1.43 -13.69 13.52
C MET A 53 2.36 -13.69 14.74
N LEU A 54 2.96 -14.85 15.05
CA LEU A 54 3.97 -14.98 16.11
C LEU A 54 5.17 -14.07 15.83
N ASN A 55 5.75 -13.48 16.87
CA ASN A 55 6.89 -12.57 16.74
C ASN A 55 8.12 -13.25 16.13
N SER A 56 8.36 -14.53 16.46
CA SER A 56 9.45 -15.31 15.85
C SER A 56 9.26 -15.51 14.35
N THR A 57 8.03 -15.80 13.92
CA THR A 57 7.69 -15.91 12.49
C THR A 57 7.85 -14.58 11.78
N LYS A 58 7.40 -13.47 12.38
CA LYS A 58 7.59 -12.12 11.82
C LYS A 58 9.08 -11.82 11.60
N GLN A 59 9.92 -12.10 12.60
CA GLN A 59 11.35 -11.88 12.51
C GLN A 59 11.99 -12.75 11.41
N LEU A 60 11.66 -14.04 11.37
CA LEU A 60 12.15 -14.95 10.33
C LEU A 60 11.81 -14.47 8.92
N LEU A 61 10.55 -14.08 8.69
CA LEU A 61 10.10 -13.58 7.40
C LEU A 61 10.77 -12.25 7.04
N ARG A 62 10.91 -11.33 8.00
CA ARG A 62 11.61 -10.06 7.78
C ARG A 62 13.06 -10.29 7.37
N ASP A 63 13.77 -11.15 8.08
CA ASP A 63 15.18 -11.44 7.79
C ASP A 63 15.34 -12.14 6.44
N PHE A 64 14.41 -13.05 6.10
CA PHE A 64 14.36 -13.72 4.79
C PHE A 64 14.08 -12.74 3.64
N HIS A 65 13.13 -11.81 3.81
CA HIS A 65 12.71 -10.90 2.74
C HIS A 65 13.60 -9.66 2.59
N ARG A 66 14.36 -9.28 3.63
CA ARG A 66 15.23 -8.09 3.64
C ARG A 66 16.09 -7.89 2.38
N PRO A 67 16.83 -8.87 1.85
CA PRO A 67 17.65 -8.64 0.65
C PRO A 67 16.81 -8.27 -0.58
N TYR A 68 15.66 -8.91 -0.77
CA TYR A 68 14.78 -8.66 -1.91
C TYR A 68 14.06 -7.32 -1.80
N VAL A 69 13.69 -6.92 -0.58
CA VAL A 69 13.10 -5.60 -0.34
C VAL A 69 14.09 -4.48 -0.65
N LYS A 70 15.38 -4.65 -0.31
CA LYS A 70 16.43 -3.70 -0.70
C LYS A 70 16.61 -3.64 -2.22
N GLU A 71 16.60 -4.79 -2.89
CA GLU A 71 16.67 -4.84 -4.36
C GLU A 71 15.46 -4.15 -5.00
N LEU A 72 14.26 -4.34 -4.46
CA LEU A 72 13.04 -3.67 -4.90
C LEU A 72 13.14 -2.15 -4.75
N ALA A 73 13.56 -1.64 -3.59
CA ALA A 73 13.72 -0.20 -3.36
C ALA A 73 14.74 0.41 -4.33
N ASN A 74 15.87 -0.28 -4.55
CA ASN A 74 16.86 0.13 -5.55
C ASN A 74 16.29 0.11 -6.97
N LEU A 75 15.50 -0.89 -7.35
CA LEU A 75 14.89 -0.97 -8.67
C LEU A 75 13.88 0.16 -8.90
N LEU A 76 13.09 0.49 -7.88
CA LEU A 76 12.10 1.57 -7.92
C LEU A 76 12.72 2.96 -7.73
N GLN A 77 13.99 3.02 -7.32
CA GLN A 77 14.69 4.26 -6.95
C GLN A 77 13.92 5.06 -5.88
N ASP A 78 13.33 4.35 -4.91
CA ASP A 78 12.47 4.93 -3.90
C ASP A 78 12.59 4.16 -2.57
N ASP A 79 13.19 4.83 -1.58
CA ASP A 79 13.49 4.25 -0.27
C ASP A 79 12.23 3.99 0.57
N LYS A 80 11.05 4.53 0.20
CA LYS A 80 9.81 4.25 0.93
C LYS A 80 9.41 2.77 0.89
N PHE A 81 9.96 2.02 -0.06
CA PHE A 81 9.76 0.58 -0.17
C PHE A 81 10.72 -0.23 0.71
N LEU A 82 11.66 0.40 1.43
CA LEU A 82 12.45 -0.27 2.47
C LEU A 82 11.55 -0.55 3.69
N TRP A 83 11.25 -1.83 3.92
CA TRP A 83 10.45 -2.27 5.06
C TRP A 83 11.34 -2.37 6.32
N ASP A 84 11.68 -1.22 6.91
CA ASP A 84 12.56 -1.11 8.08
C ASP A 84 11.83 -1.23 9.45
N TYR A 85 10.65 -1.84 9.48
CA TYR A 85 9.83 -2.05 10.69
C TYR A 85 10.30 -3.21 11.60
#